data_AF-A0A067JG55-F1
#
_entry.id   AF-A0A067JG55-F1
#
_cell.length_a   1.000
_cell.length_b   1.000
_cell.length_c   1.000
_cell.angle_alpha   90.00
_cell.angle_beta   90.00
_cell.angle_gamma   90.00
#
_symmetry.space_group_name_H-M   'P 1'
#
loop_
_entity.id
_entity.type
_entity.pdbx_description
1 polymer ?
#
loop_
_entity_poly.entity_id
_entity_poly.type
_entity_poly.pdbx_seq_one_letter_code
_entity_poly.pdbx_strand_id
1 'polypeptide(L)'
;MPKCTLGSVLATDFQGLTKAALNIASSKGTGILKFTADLIKKSSDPVVKSVLTDCSEDYGNALDEIKDSFRATETKSYGDKTWVSATMTYSEFYVDGLKEKSEVKSPLITINTEFNQLCSIILTFKNLL
;
A
#
# COMPACT_ATOMS: atom_id res chain seq x y z
N MET A 1 19.60 1.88 -11.11
CA MET A 1 18.78 3.01 -11.59
C MET A 1 17.39 2.86 -11.00
N PRO A 2 16.87 3.81 -10.19
CA PRO A 2 15.49 3.74 -9.74
C PRO A 2 14.58 3.89 -10.96
N LYS A 3 13.80 2.87 -11.28
CA LYS A 3 12.70 3.02 -12.24
C LYS A 3 11.74 4.06 -11.64
N CYS A 4 11.50 5.16 -12.34
CA CYS A 4 10.47 6.12 -11.95
C CYS A 4 9.13 5.38 -11.84
N THR A 5 8.69 5.11 -10.61
CA THR A 5 7.42 4.42 -10.30
C THR A 5 6.19 5.14 -10.86
N LEU A 6 6.36 6.40 -11.29
CA LEU A 6 5.35 7.29 -11.87
C LEU A 6 5.49 7.49 -13.40
N GLY A 7 6.33 6.71 -14.09
CA GLY A 7 6.94 6.99 -15.40
C GLY A 7 6.07 7.38 -16.63
N SER A 8 4.77 7.63 -16.48
CA SER A 8 3.86 8.10 -17.55
C SER A 8 2.83 9.16 -17.10
N VAL A 9 2.93 9.71 -15.89
CA VAL A 9 1.94 10.67 -15.37
C VAL A 9 2.10 12.05 -16.03
N LEU A 10 1.06 12.50 -16.75
CA LEU A 10 0.97 13.83 -17.41
C LEU A 10 0.52 14.96 -16.44
N ALA A 11 0.93 14.92 -15.17
CA ALA A 11 0.58 15.94 -14.20
C ALA A 11 1.63 17.05 -14.16
N THR A 12 1.18 18.31 -14.19
CA THR A 12 2.06 19.50 -14.20
C THR A 12 2.15 20.20 -12.84
N ASP A 13 1.36 19.76 -11.85
CA ASP A 13 1.35 20.30 -10.49
C ASP A 13 1.37 19.19 -9.42
N PHE A 14 1.71 19.56 -8.18
CA PHE A 14 1.78 18.63 -7.06
C PHE A 14 0.42 17.99 -6.73
N GLN A 15 -0.69 18.66 -7.03
CA GLN A 15 -2.02 18.12 -6.80
C GLN A 15 -2.30 16.94 -7.76
N GLY A 16 -2.03 17.11 -9.05
CA GLY A 16 -2.17 16.07 -10.07
C GLY A 16 -1.18 14.91 -9.84
N LEU A 17 0.06 15.21 -9.45
CA LEU A 17 1.04 14.19 -9.08
C LEU A 17 0.59 13.37 -7.86
N THR A 18 0.03 14.04 -6.84
CA THR A 18 -0.52 13.38 -5.65
C THR A 18 -1.70 12.47 -6.01
N LYS A 19 -2.65 12.96 -6.83
CA LYS A 19 -3.80 12.15 -7.29
C LYS A 19 -3.35 10.93 -8.10
N ALA A 20 -2.37 11.09 -9.00
CA ALA A 20 -1.85 9.99 -9.79
C ALA A 20 -1.15 8.93 -8.91
N ALA A 21 -0.33 9.37 -7.95
CA ALA A 21 0.32 8.48 -7.00
C ALA A 21 -0.71 7.72 -6.13
N LEU A 22 -1.75 8.40 -5.64
CA LEU A 22 -2.85 7.79 -4.89
C LEU A 22 -3.61 6.74 -5.72
N ASN A 23 -3.89 7.00 -7.00
CA ASN A 23 -4.53 6.03 -7.88
C ASN A 23 -3.66 4.78 -8.11
N ILE A 24 -2.35 4.96 -8.31
CA ILE A 24 -1.41 3.84 -8.46
C ILE A 24 -1.36 3.02 -7.16
N ALA A 25 -1.29 3.68 -6.00
CA ALA A 25 -1.31 3.02 -4.70
C ALA A 25 -2.62 2.24 -4.49
N SER A 26 -3.77 2.83 -4.82
CA SER A 26 -5.08 2.18 -4.72
C SER A 26 -5.16 0.91 -5.59
N SER A 27 -4.69 0.99 -6.84
CA SER A 27 -4.66 -0.16 -7.74
C SER A 27 -3.76 -1.28 -7.21
N LYS A 28 -2.58 -0.94 -6.67
CA LYS A 28 -1.67 -1.93 -6.09
C LYS A 28 -2.21 -2.54 -4.81
N GLY A 29 -2.74 -1.74 -3.89
CA GLY A 29 -3.37 -2.23 -2.66
C GLY A 29 -4.54 -3.18 -2.95
N THR A 30 -5.36 -2.87 -3.95
CA THR A 30 -6.43 -3.77 -4.41
C THR A 30 -5.87 -5.10 -4.95
N GLY A 31 -4.75 -5.04 -5.67
CA GLY A 31 -4.03 -6.24 -6.13
C GLY A 31 -3.52 -7.09 -4.97
N ILE A 32 -2.99 -6.46 -3.93
CA ILE A 32 -2.53 -7.14 -2.71
C ILE A 32 -3.68 -7.84 -2.01
N LEU A 33 -4.80 -7.15 -1.77
CA LEU A 33 -5.98 -7.76 -1.14
C LEU A 33 -6.45 -9.01 -1.87
N LYS A 34 -6.51 -8.97 -3.20
CA LYS A 34 -6.89 -10.13 -4.01
C LYS A 34 -5.88 -11.27 -3.85
N PHE A 35 -4.59 -10.95 -3.91
CA PHE A 35 -3.52 -11.93 -3.75
C PHE A 35 -3.55 -12.59 -2.36
N THR A 36 -3.68 -11.80 -1.30
CA THR A 36 -3.76 -12.28 0.08
C THR A 36 -5.01 -13.12 0.29
N ALA A 37 -6.17 -12.71 -0.22
CA ALA A 37 -7.40 -13.50 -0.17
C ALA A 37 -7.26 -14.86 -0.87
N ASP A 38 -6.56 -14.92 -2.01
CA ASP A 38 -6.30 -16.18 -2.71
C ASP A 38 -5.31 -17.07 -1.95
N LEU A 39 -4.31 -16.50 -1.29
CA LEU A 39 -3.41 -17.25 -0.39
C LEU A 39 -4.15 -17.82 0.82
N ILE A 40 -5.08 -17.07 1.43
CA ILE A 40 -5.91 -17.54 2.54
C ILE A 40 -6.71 -18.78 2.14
N LYS A 41 -7.34 -18.74 0.94
CA LYS A 41 -8.13 -19.87 0.41
C LYS A 41 -7.27 -21.11 0.16
N LYS A 42 -6.03 -20.93 -0.30
CA LYS A 42 -5.11 -22.02 -0.66
C LYS A 42 -4.34 -22.59 0.53
N SER A 43 -4.18 -21.81 1.60
CA SER A 43 -3.48 -22.27 2.80
C SER A 43 -4.30 -23.33 3.53
N SER A 44 -3.66 -24.39 4.01
CA SER A 44 -4.21 -25.33 4.98
C SER A 44 -3.70 -25.05 6.41
N ASP A 45 -2.71 -24.18 6.54
CA ASP A 45 -2.06 -23.84 7.80
C ASP A 45 -2.84 -22.72 8.52
N PRO A 46 -3.36 -22.97 9.74
CA PRO A 46 -4.16 -21.98 10.47
C PRO A 46 -3.36 -20.75 10.90
N VAL A 47 -2.06 -20.90 11.18
CA VAL A 47 -1.19 -19.76 11.53
C VAL A 47 -1.00 -18.88 10.31
N VAL A 48 -0.73 -19.48 9.16
CA VAL A 48 -0.62 -18.74 7.89
C VAL A 48 -1.93 -18.03 7.55
N LYS A 49 -3.08 -18.67 7.75
CA LYS A 49 -4.39 -18.03 7.52
C LYS A 49 -4.61 -16.82 8.42
N SER A 50 -4.30 -16.91 9.71
CA SER A 50 -4.44 -15.79 10.64
C SER A 50 -3.59 -14.61 10.19
N VAL A 51 -2.30 -14.84 9.96
CA VAL A 51 -1.35 -13.80 9.51
C VAL A 51 -1.80 -13.13 8.21
N LEU A 52 -2.30 -13.90 7.24
CA LEU A 52 -2.80 -13.35 5.98
C LEU A 52 -4.14 -12.62 6.15
N THR A 53 -4.97 -13.01 7.12
CA THR A 53 -6.24 -12.32 7.42
C THR A 53 -5.96 -10.95 8.00
N ASP A 54 -5.11 -10.87 9.02
CA ASP A 54 -4.64 -9.61 9.61
C ASP A 54 -4.04 -8.70 8.53
N CYS A 55 -3.23 -9.29 7.62
CA CYS A 55 -2.68 -8.58 6.47
C CYS A 55 -3.76 -8.02 5.53
N SER A 56 -4.80 -8.80 5.26
CA SER A 56 -5.91 -8.34 4.42
C SER A 56 -6.69 -7.19 5.08
N GLU A 57 -6.86 -7.22 6.40
CA GLU A 57 -7.53 -6.14 7.13
C GLU A 57 -6.71 -4.85 7.07
N ASP A 58 -5.40 -4.93 7.32
CA ASP A 58 -4.52 -3.76 7.29
C ASP A 58 -4.42 -3.14 5.89
N TYR A 59 -4.40 -3.95 4.83
CA TYR A 59 -4.49 -3.44 3.47
C TYR A 59 -5.86 -2.86 3.12
N GLY A 60 -6.94 -3.38 3.71
CA GLY A 60 -8.29 -2.82 3.59
C GLY A 60 -8.34 -1.42 4.19
N ASN A 61 -7.84 -1.28 5.42
CA ASN A 61 -7.71 0.00 6.11
C ASN A 61 -6.90 0.99 5.26
N ALA A 62 -5.71 0.59 4.79
CA ALA A 62 -4.87 1.44 3.94
C ALA A 62 -5.56 1.92 2.65
N LEU A 63 -6.40 1.10 2.02
CA LEU A 63 -7.17 1.53 0.86
C LEU A 63 -8.22 2.57 1.20
N ASP A 64 -8.85 2.48 2.37
CA ASP A 64 -9.78 3.50 2.85
C ASP A 64 -9.03 4.80 3.18
N GLU A 65 -7.85 4.71 3.77
CA GLU A 65 -6.97 5.86 4.01
C GLU A 65 -6.53 6.54 2.70
N ILE A 66 -6.27 5.77 1.64
CA ILE A 66 -5.97 6.27 0.29
C ILE A 66 -7.18 6.99 -0.31
N LYS A 67 -8.40 6.46 -0.15
CA LYS A 67 -9.63 7.12 -0.65
C LYS A 67 -9.88 8.44 0.05
N ASP A 68 -9.71 8.48 1.37
CA ASP A 68 -9.84 9.72 2.14
C ASP A 68 -8.76 10.73 1.76
N SER A 69 -7.53 10.26 1.51
CA SER A 69 -6.44 11.08 0.98
C SER A 69 -6.75 11.66 -0.40
N PHE A 70 -7.42 10.89 -1.26
CA PHE A 70 -7.87 11.36 -2.56
C PHE A 70 -8.90 12.48 -2.41
N ARG A 71 -9.94 12.28 -1.58
CA ARG A 71 -10.96 13.29 -1.29
C ARG A 71 -10.34 14.58 -0.71
N ALA A 72 -9.44 14.46 0.25
CA ALA A 72 -8.72 15.61 0.82
C ALA A 72 -7.89 16.36 -0.22
N THR A 73 -7.29 15.64 -1.17
CA THR A 73 -6.55 16.25 -2.29
C THR A 73 -7.49 16.98 -3.25
N GLU A 74 -8.73 16.52 -3.44
CA GLU A 74 -9.73 17.22 -4.25
C GLU A 74 -10.24 18.48 -3.58
N THR A 75 -10.50 18.44 -2.28
CA THR A 75 -11.03 19.58 -1.51
C THR A 75 -9.95 20.54 -1.03
N LYS A 76 -8.68 20.26 -1.30
CA LYS A 76 -7.51 21.00 -0.79
C LYS A 76 -7.43 21.05 0.74
N SER A 77 -7.96 20.02 1.40
CA SER A 77 -8.01 19.89 2.87
C SER A 77 -6.79 19.11 3.39
N TYR A 78 -5.60 19.67 3.26
CA TYR A 78 -4.33 18.96 3.53
C TYR A 78 -3.98 18.82 5.03
N GLY A 79 -4.82 19.33 5.93
CA GLY A 79 -4.60 19.31 7.38
C GLY A 79 -4.68 17.92 8.03
N ASP A 80 -5.37 16.97 7.39
CA ASP A 80 -5.52 15.60 7.88
C ASP A 80 -4.32 14.75 7.44
N LYS A 81 -3.25 14.78 8.25
CA LYS A 81 -1.92 14.24 7.92
C LYS A 81 -1.69 12.75 8.24
N THR A 82 -2.71 11.98 8.59
CA THR A 82 -2.52 10.72 9.34
C THR A 82 -2.65 9.40 8.57
N TRP A 83 -2.58 9.39 7.24
CA TRP A 83 -3.26 8.32 6.47
C TRP A 83 -2.35 7.48 5.55
N VAL A 84 -1.03 7.57 5.69
CA VAL A 84 -0.09 6.86 4.79
C VAL A 84 1.05 6.18 5.57
N SER A 85 1.34 6.67 6.78
CA SER A 85 2.35 6.09 7.66
C SER A 85 1.91 4.77 8.27
N ALA A 86 0.60 4.56 8.49
CA ALA A 86 0.08 3.33 9.08
C ALA A 86 0.47 2.12 8.24
N THR A 87 0.36 2.19 6.90
CA THR A 87 0.65 1.05 6.02
C THR A 87 2.12 0.64 5.96
N MET A 88 3.06 1.53 6.31
CA MET A 88 4.50 1.22 6.28
C MET A 88 4.91 0.21 7.37
N THR A 89 4.34 0.35 8.58
CA THR A 89 4.78 -0.40 9.77
C THR A 89 4.34 -1.87 9.75
N TYR A 90 3.22 -2.20 9.12
CA TYR A 90 2.69 -3.56 9.14
C TYR A 90 3.48 -4.55 8.28
N SER A 91 4.15 -4.05 7.22
CA SER A 91 4.91 -4.88 6.28
C SER A 91 6.03 -5.73 6.91
N GLU A 92 6.61 -5.30 8.04
CA GLU A 92 7.74 -5.96 8.69
C GLU A 92 7.28 -7.14 9.59
N PHE A 93 6.13 -7.03 10.24
CA PHE A 93 5.60 -8.06 11.15
C PHE A 93 5.21 -9.36 10.42
N TYR A 94 4.70 -9.27 9.18
CA TYR A 94 4.29 -10.46 8.42
C TYR A 94 5.47 -11.31 7.94
N VAL A 95 6.59 -10.67 7.60
CA VAL A 95 7.80 -11.34 7.10
C VAL A 95 8.40 -12.24 8.18
N ASP A 96 8.25 -11.83 9.44
CA ASP A 96 8.71 -12.55 10.61
C ASP A 96 7.80 -13.73 10.97
N GLY A 97 6.47 -13.59 10.81
CA GLY A 97 5.52 -14.69 10.97
C GLY A 97 5.62 -15.77 9.90
N LEU A 98 6.20 -15.46 8.74
CA LEU A 98 6.38 -16.36 7.59
C LEU A 98 7.82 -16.91 7.48
N LYS A 99 8.62 -16.85 8.56
CA LYS A 99 10.06 -17.15 8.55
C LYS A 99 10.46 -18.44 7.82
N GLU A 100 9.64 -19.49 7.86
CA GLU A 100 9.91 -20.80 7.24
C GLU A 100 9.19 -21.07 5.91
N LYS A 101 8.36 -20.14 5.39
CA LYS A 101 7.52 -20.35 4.19
C LYS A 101 7.95 -19.47 3.02
N SER A 102 9.07 -19.82 2.40
CA SER A 102 9.75 -19.03 1.35
C SER A 102 8.86 -18.72 0.12
N GLU A 103 7.98 -19.64 -0.28
CA GLU A 103 7.11 -19.51 -1.46
C GLU A 103 6.08 -18.37 -1.33
N VAL A 104 5.58 -18.13 -0.11
CA VAL A 104 4.60 -17.07 0.18
C VAL A 104 5.32 -15.77 0.56
N LYS A 105 6.47 -15.89 1.22
CA LYS A 105 7.26 -14.78 1.74
C LYS A 105 7.81 -13.87 0.63
N SER A 106 8.32 -14.45 -0.46
CA SER A 106 9.00 -13.67 -1.51
C SER A 106 8.06 -12.69 -2.25
N PRO A 107 6.89 -13.11 -2.77
CA PRO A 107 5.96 -12.18 -3.41
C PRO A 107 5.41 -11.10 -2.47
N LEU A 108 5.08 -11.45 -1.22
CA LEU A 108 4.58 -10.47 -0.25
C LEU A 108 5.62 -9.40 0.09
N ILE A 109 6.89 -9.78 0.28
CA ILE A 109 7.97 -8.81 0.54
C ILE A 109 8.08 -7.79 -0.60
N THR A 110 8.12 -8.27 -1.85
CA THR A 110 8.28 -7.39 -3.01
C THR A 110 7.10 -6.41 -3.11
N ILE A 111 5.87 -6.92 -3.02
CA ILE A 111 4.69 -6.07 -3.20
C ILE A 111 4.54 -5.06 -2.04
N ASN A 112 4.84 -5.47 -0.80
CA ASN A 112 4.88 -4.58 0.35
C ASN A 112 5.91 -3.46 0.17
N THR A 113 7.12 -3.81 -0.31
CA THR A 113 8.19 -2.83 -0.55
C THR A 113 7.77 -1.77 -1.57
N GLU A 114 7.17 -2.19 -2.68
CA GLU A 114 6.67 -1.27 -3.70
C GLU A 114 5.55 -0.37 -3.18
N PHE A 115 4.64 -0.93 -2.38
CA PHE A 115 3.54 -0.18 -1.78
C PHE A 115 4.05 0.88 -0.80
N ASN A 116 5.03 0.54 0.04
CA ASN A 116 5.67 1.46 0.98
C ASN A 116 6.41 2.60 0.28
N GLN A 117 7.09 2.31 -0.82
CA GLN A 117 7.74 3.35 -1.64
C GLN A 117 6.73 4.34 -2.21
N LEU A 118 5.57 3.86 -2.69
CA LEU A 118 4.50 4.71 -3.17
C LEU A 118 3.89 5.57 -2.07
N CYS A 119 3.67 4.99 -0.89
CA CYS A 119 3.23 5.70 0.30
C CYS A 119 4.20 6.85 0.64
N SER A 120 5.51 6.58 0.64
CA SER A 120 6.54 7.59 0.89
C SER A 120 6.52 8.74 -0.13
N ILE A 121 6.31 8.42 -1.40
CA ILE A 121 6.18 9.42 -2.47
C ILE A 121 4.94 10.30 -2.26
N ILE A 122 3.79 9.70 -1.95
CA ILE A 122 2.54 10.43 -1.67
C ILE A 122 2.73 11.38 -0.48
N LEU A 123 3.38 10.92 0.59
CA LEU A 123 3.66 11.75 1.77
C LEU A 123 4.55 12.95 1.41
N THR A 124 5.56 12.73 0.57
CA THR A 124 6.45 13.80 0.09
C THR A 124 5.66 14.84 -0.70
N PHE A 125 4.80 14.44 -1.64
CA PHE A 125 4.01 15.39 -2.42
C PHE A 125 2.99 16.14 -1.57
N LYS A 126 2.33 15.47 -0.62
CA LYS A 126 1.43 16.12 0.35
C LYS A 126 2.13 17.18 1.19
N ASN A 127 3.39 16.98 1.59
CA ASN A 127 4.15 17.97 2.35
C ASN A 127 4.56 19.20 1.53
N LEU A 128 4.42 19.14 0.20
CA LEU A 128 4.68 20.24 -0.72
C LEU A 128 3.39 21.00 -1.12
N LEU A 129 2.23 20.56 -0.62
CA LEU A 129 0.89 21.15 -0.79
C LEU A 129 0.46 21.91 0.47
#